data_AF-A0A2E7WM17-F1
#
_entry.id   AF-A0A2E7WM17-F1
#
_cell.length_a   1.000
_cell.length_b   1.000
_cell.length_c   1.000
_cell.angle_alpha   90.00
_cell.angle_beta   90.00
_cell.angle_gamma   90.00
#
_symmetry.space_group_name_H-M   'P 1'
#
loop_
_entity.id
_entity.type
_entity.pdbx_description
1 polymer ?
#
loop_
_entity_poly.entity_id
_entity_poly.type
_entity_poly.pdbx_seq_one_letter_code
_entity_poly.pdbx_strand_id
1 'polypeptide(L)'
;MITEKIVSGGAGQFLDPPNYPTHFRHVATDCNRHKVNRGSMSLTYAIDCNWLPIELRSRCKSIIASWHERNPVFDRDNAEMLDWMHSVLGYFRNCWLDPRLIDNGPAGREFARKCDNLIIDPEKTPQDITLMRGVDHLREFFPDFMPTDQDFAAAYWGSK
;
A
#
# COMPACT_ATOMS: atom_id res chain seq x y z
N MET A 1 -21.84 21.47 10.53
CA MET A 1 -20.67 20.75 11.07
C MET A 1 -20.64 19.38 10.41
N ILE A 2 -19.55 19.05 9.72
CA ILE A 2 -19.34 17.71 9.18
C ILE A 2 -19.08 16.79 10.37
N THR A 3 -19.60 15.57 10.32
CA THR A 3 -19.40 14.57 11.38
C THR A 3 -18.65 13.39 10.80
N GLU A 4 -17.52 13.06 11.40
CA GLU A 4 -16.60 12.03 10.93
C GLU A 4 -16.33 10.99 12.00
N LYS A 5 -16.24 9.73 11.60
CA LYS A 5 -15.84 8.64 12.50
C LYS A 5 -15.28 7.47 11.71
N ILE A 6 -14.42 6.70 12.38
CA ILE A 6 -13.99 5.39 11.90
C ILE A 6 -15.18 4.43 12.02
N VAL A 7 -15.51 3.73 10.94
CA VAL A 7 -16.59 2.72 10.90
C VAL A 7 -16.08 1.42 10.27
N SER A 8 -16.83 0.34 10.46
CA SER A 8 -16.59 -0.92 9.75
C SER A 8 -17.00 -0.79 8.28
N GLY A 9 -16.21 -1.42 7.42
CA GLY A 9 -16.36 -1.43 5.96
C GLY A 9 -15.05 -1.10 5.27
N GLY A 10 -14.83 -1.69 4.09
CA GLY A 10 -13.58 -1.51 3.34
C GLY A 10 -13.59 -0.26 2.48
N ALA A 11 -12.53 0.53 2.61
CA ALA A 11 -12.10 1.51 1.62
C ALA A 11 -10.61 1.29 1.28
N GLY A 12 -10.17 0.04 1.40
CA GLY A 12 -8.81 -0.39 1.13
C GLY A 12 -8.50 -0.34 -0.36
N GLN A 13 -7.24 -0.10 -0.67
CA GLN A 13 -6.77 -0.10 -2.05
C GLN A 13 -6.41 -1.54 -2.45
N PHE A 14 -6.48 -1.86 -3.74
CA PHE A 14 -6.08 -3.18 -4.24
C PHE A 14 -4.60 -3.50 -3.96
N LEU A 15 -3.79 -2.48 -3.71
CA LEU A 15 -2.37 -2.57 -3.36
C LEU A 15 -2.12 -2.88 -1.87
N ASP A 16 -3.14 -2.80 -1.03
CA ASP A 16 -3.03 -3.12 0.40
C ASP A 16 -3.10 -4.65 0.60
N PRO A 17 -2.29 -5.25 1.50
CA PRO A 17 -2.39 -6.66 1.85
C PRO A 17 -3.83 -7.06 2.21
N PRO A 18 -4.30 -8.28 1.90
CA PRO A 18 -5.68 -8.70 2.15
C PRO A 18 -6.16 -8.51 3.60
N ASN A 19 -5.26 -8.68 4.56
CA ASN A 19 -5.53 -8.52 5.99
C ASN A 19 -5.24 -7.10 6.52
N TYR A 20 -4.93 -6.13 5.65
CA TYR A 20 -4.60 -4.77 6.05
C TYR A 20 -5.85 -4.01 6.55
N PRO A 21 -5.75 -3.13 7.57
CA PRO A 21 -6.92 -2.60 8.25
C PRO A 21 -7.86 -1.76 7.37
N THR A 22 -7.38 -1.19 6.27
CA THR A 22 -8.18 -0.37 5.33
C THR A 22 -9.26 -1.17 4.61
N HIS A 23 -9.07 -2.49 4.46
CA HIS A 23 -10.09 -3.40 3.91
C HIS A 23 -11.29 -3.60 4.84
N PHE A 24 -11.14 -3.31 6.12
CA PHE A 24 -12.17 -3.57 7.13
C PHE A 24 -12.67 -2.30 7.82
N ARG A 25 -11.93 -1.19 7.69
CA ARG A 25 -12.22 0.08 8.35
C ARG A 25 -11.90 1.25 7.44
N HIS A 26 -12.74 2.28 7.53
CA HIS A 26 -12.55 3.55 6.83
C HIS A 26 -13.08 4.70 7.67
N VAL A 27 -12.71 5.93 7.31
CA VAL A 27 -13.32 7.14 7.89
C VAL A 27 -14.53 7.49 7.04
N ALA A 28 -15.72 7.44 7.64
CA ALA A 28 -16.94 7.94 7.04
C ALA A 28 -17.07 9.45 7.33
N THR A 29 -17.37 10.22 6.29
CA THR A 29 -17.60 11.67 6.37
C THR A 29 -19.08 11.97 6.21
N ASP A 30 -19.50 13.19 6.57
CA ASP A 30 -20.90 13.62 6.51
C ASP A 30 -21.86 12.63 7.21
N CYS A 31 -21.51 12.16 8.41
CA CYS A 31 -22.29 11.15 9.12
C CYS A 31 -23.74 11.56 9.45
N ASN A 32 -24.06 12.85 9.31
CA ASN A 32 -25.42 13.39 9.41
C ASN A 32 -26.30 13.08 8.17
N ARG A 33 -25.71 12.69 7.04
CA ARG A 33 -26.43 12.27 5.82
C ARG A 33 -26.85 10.80 5.89
N HIS A 34 -27.81 10.44 5.03
CA HIS A 34 -28.19 9.05 4.79
C HIS A 34 -26.97 8.22 4.36
N LYS A 35 -26.89 6.95 4.76
CA LYS A 35 -25.69 6.11 4.59
C LYS A 35 -25.15 6.07 3.16
N VAL A 36 -26.06 6.02 2.17
CA VAL A 36 -25.72 5.97 0.73
C VAL A 36 -25.14 7.28 0.17
N ASN A 37 -25.27 8.38 0.90
CA ASN A 37 -24.84 9.73 0.49
C ASN A 37 -23.67 10.24 1.35
N ARG A 38 -22.96 9.35 2.04
CA ARG A 38 -21.79 9.66 2.84
C ARG A 38 -20.53 9.52 1.99
N GLY A 39 -19.53 10.35 2.27
CA GLY A 39 -18.19 10.12 1.77
C GLY A 39 -17.45 9.07 2.61
N SER A 40 -16.42 8.49 2.02
CA SER A 40 -15.53 7.53 2.67
C SER A 40 -14.10 7.78 2.23
N MET A 41 -13.15 7.58 3.14
CA MET A 41 -11.72 7.56 2.80
C MET A 41 -10.98 6.45 3.55
N SER A 42 -9.91 5.94 2.97
CA SER A 42 -9.04 4.95 3.61
C SER A 42 -8.42 5.52 4.90
N LEU A 43 -8.03 4.63 5.82
CA LEU A 43 -7.30 5.05 7.03
C LEU A 43 -5.96 5.71 6.70
N THR A 44 -5.27 5.23 5.66
CA THR A 44 -3.99 5.79 5.20
C THR A 44 -4.16 7.23 4.74
N TYR A 45 -5.15 7.52 3.88
CA TYR A 45 -5.44 8.87 3.43
C TYR A 45 -5.89 9.79 4.58
N ALA A 46 -6.66 9.24 5.53
CA ALA A 46 -7.14 10.01 6.68
C ALA A 46 -6.00 10.54 7.56
N ILE A 47 -4.87 9.83 7.67
CA ILE A 47 -3.73 10.24 8.52
C ILE A 47 -3.16 11.60 8.08
N ASP A 48 -3.05 11.82 6.77
CA ASP A 48 -2.47 13.01 6.16
C ASP A 48 -3.51 14.12 5.87
N CYS A 49 -4.77 13.86 6.21
CA CYS A 49 -5.88 14.73 5.87
C CYS A 49 -6.01 15.88 6.88
N ASN A 50 -5.46 17.06 6.55
CA ASN A 50 -5.34 18.19 7.49
C ASN A 50 -6.67 18.80 7.98
N TRP A 51 -7.79 18.57 7.28
CA TRP A 51 -9.09 19.07 7.71
C TRP A 51 -9.80 18.13 8.70
N LEU A 52 -9.30 16.90 8.90
CA LEU A 52 -9.81 15.99 9.92
C LEU A 52 -9.32 16.37 11.32
N PRO A 53 -10.12 16.12 12.38
CA PRO A 53 -9.67 16.26 13.76
C PRO A 53 -8.39 15.47 14.06
N ILE A 54 -7.48 16.06 14.82
CA ILE A 54 -6.19 15.46 15.20
C ILE A 54 -6.40 14.13 15.93
N GLU A 55 -7.43 14.03 16.77
CA GLU A 55 -7.78 12.82 17.51
C GLU A 55 -8.16 11.70 16.56
N LEU A 56 -8.90 12.01 15.50
CA LEU A 56 -9.34 11.02 14.51
C LEU A 56 -8.14 10.53 13.67
N ARG A 57 -7.28 11.46 13.23
CA ARG A 57 -6.04 11.14 12.52
C ARG A 57 -5.11 10.27 13.37
N SER A 58 -4.95 10.62 14.64
CA SER A 58 -4.17 9.85 15.62
C SER A 58 -4.72 8.43 15.79
N ARG A 59 -6.04 8.26 15.89
CA ARG A 59 -6.66 6.94 15.96
C ARG A 59 -6.45 6.10 14.70
N CYS A 60 -6.52 6.71 13.51
CA CYS A 60 -6.20 6.02 12.25
C CYS A 60 -4.75 5.54 12.27
N LYS A 61 -3.81 6.42 12.65
CA LYS A 61 -2.39 6.10 12.79
C LYS A 61 -2.15 4.94 13.76
N SER A 62 -2.80 4.94 14.93
CA SER A 62 -2.68 3.85 15.89
C SER A 62 -3.20 2.52 15.33
N ILE A 63 -4.30 2.50 14.59
CA ILE A 63 -4.83 1.26 13.99
C ILE A 63 -3.82 0.67 13.00
N ILE A 64 -3.22 1.50 12.15
CA ILE A 64 -2.20 1.07 11.19
C ILE A 64 -0.92 0.59 11.90
N ALA A 65 -0.43 1.36 12.88
CA ALA A 65 0.75 1.00 13.65
C ALA A 65 0.59 -0.36 14.36
N SER A 66 -0.55 -0.59 15.03
CA SER A 66 -0.85 -1.87 15.67
C SER A 66 -1.00 -3.04 14.69
N TRP A 67 -1.21 -2.79 13.40
CA TRP A 67 -1.15 -3.85 12.39
C TRP A 67 0.30 -4.20 12.04
N HIS A 68 1.16 -3.20 11.82
CA HIS A 68 2.58 -3.42 11.56
C HIS A 68 3.30 -4.09 12.73
N GLU A 69 2.96 -3.73 13.97
CA GLU A 69 3.49 -4.38 15.18
C GLU A 69 3.16 -5.87 15.26
N ARG A 70 2.00 -6.29 14.72
CA ARG A 70 1.51 -7.67 14.79
C ARG A 70 1.88 -8.52 13.58
N ASN A 71 2.13 -7.91 12.43
CA ASN A 71 2.37 -8.62 11.17
C ASN A 71 3.73 -8.22 10.57
N PRO A 72 4.86 -8.45 11.27
CA PRO A 72 6.17 -8.06 10.75
C PRO A 72 6.66 -8.95 9.60
N VAL A 73 6.12 -10.16 9.46
CA VAL A 73 6.62 -11.19 8.52
C VAL A 73 5.57 -11.53 7.47
N PHE A 74 6.02 -11.64 6.23
CA PHE A 74 5.20 -12.13 5.12
C PHE A 74 5.00 -13.64 5.24
N ASP A 75 3.75 -14.07 5.33
CA ASP A 75 3.36 -15.48 5.38
C ASP A 75 3.30 -16.08 3.98
N ARG A 76 4.31 -16.88 3.61
CA ARG A 76 4.40 -17.55 2.30
C ARG A 76 3.43 -18.73 2.15
N ASP A 77 2.93 -19.30 3.26
CA ASP A 77 2.00 -20.44 3.25
C ASP A 77 0.54 -19.98 3.08
N ASN A 78 0.27 -18.69 3.28
CA ASN A 78 -1.05 -18.11 3.05
C ASN A 78 -1.27 -17.84 1.54
N ALA A 79 -2.17 -18.63 0.93
CA ALA A 79 -2.50 -18.53 -0.49
C ALA A 79 -3.04 -17.16 -0.91
N GLU A 80 -3.83 -16.49 -0.07
CA GLU A 80 -4.38 -15.15 -0.36
C GLU A 80 -3.27 -14.09 -0.35
N MET A 81 -2.34 -14.18 0.61
CA MET A 81 -1.16 -13.32 0.67
C MET A 81 -0.24 -13.55 -0.53
N LEU A 82 -0.05 -14.80 -0.94
CA LEU A 82 0.78 -15.15 -2.09
C LEU A 82 0.16 -14.65 -3.41
N ASP A 83 -1.16 -14.80 -3.57
CA ASP A 83 -1.91 -14.28 -4.72
C ASP A 83 -1.81 -12.76 -4.82
N TRP A 84 -2.05 -12.06 -3.71
CA TRP A 84 -1.87 -10.61 -3.61
C TRP A 84 -0.46 -10.18 -3.98
N MET A 85 0.57 -10.86 -3.45
CA MET A 85 1.97 -10.55 -3.73
C MET A 85 2.28 -10.68 -5.23
N HIS A 86 1.82 -11.76 -5.88
CA HIS A 86 1.97 -11.94 -7.32
C HIS A 86 1.23 -10.87 -8.13
N SER A 87 0.03 -10.46 -7.68
CA SER A 87 -0.72 -9.37 -8.30
C SER A 87 0.01 -8.03 -8.17
N VAL A 88 0.65 -7.75 -7.03
CA VAL A 88 1.45 -6.52 -6.82
C VAL A 88 2.69 -6.53 -7.70
N LEU A 89 3.43 -7.64 -7.74
CA LEU A 89 4.60 -7.78 -8.61
C LEU A 89 4.21 -7.63 -10.09
N GLY A 90 3.08 -8.18 -10.50
CA GLY A 90 2.61 -8.07 -11.88
C GLY A 90 2.11 -6.68 -12.24
N TYR A 91 1.42 -5.98 -11.31
CA TYR A 91 1.02 -4.58 -11.49
C TYR A 91 2.23 -3.67 -11.77
N PHE A 92 3.35 -3.92 -11.10
CA PHE A 92 4.59 -3.15 -11.25
C PHE A 92 5.65 -3.84 -12.12
N ARG A 93 5.29 -4.81 -12.98
CA ARG A 93 6.25 -5.70 -13.69
C ARG A 93 7.32 -4.96 -14.50
N ASN A 94 7.04 -3.74 -14.96
CA ASN A 94 7.94 -2.92 -15.77
C ASN A 94 8.29 -1.58 -15.11
N CYS A 95 8.08 -1.45 -13.79
CA CYS A 95 8.26 -0.21 -13.05
C CYS A 95 9.39 -0.33 -12.03
N TRP A 96 10.34 0.60 -12.07
CA TRP A 96 11.49 0.61 -11.16
C TRP A 96 11.80 2.01 -10.64
N LEU A 97 12.38 2.04 -9.45
CA LEU A 97 12.92 3.25 -8.84
C LEU A 97 14.19 3.65 -9.57
N ASP A 98 14.31 4.92 -9.96
CA ASP A 98 15.55 5.45 -10.51
C ASP A 98 16.63 5.49 -9.42
N PRO A 99 17.70 4.69 -9.52
CA PRO A 99 18.74 4.64 -8.49
C PRO A 99 19.37 6.01 -8.22
N ARG A 100 19.45 6.88 -9.23
CA ARG A 100 20.02 8.24 -9.12
C ARG A 100 19.22 9.15 -8.18
N LEU A 101 17.95 8.81 -7.91
CA LEU A 101 17.08 9.57 -7.02
C LEU A 101 17.12 9.06 -5.58
N ILE A 102 17.60 7.82 -5.37
CA ILE A 102 17.60 7.15 -4.06
C ILE A 102 18.78 7.59 -3.18
N ASP A 103 19.84 8.13 -3.78
CA ASP A 103 21.12 8.45 -3.12
C ASP A 103 21.01 9.48 -1.96
N ASN A 104 19.85 10.11 -1.77
CA ASN A 104 19.57 11.06 -0.68
C ASN A 104 18.89 10.43 0.55
N GLY A 105 19.00 9.10 0.74
CA GLY A 105 18.42 8.40 1.88
C GLY A 105 16.88 8.29 1.80
N PRO A 106 16.16 8.22 2.94
CA PRO A 106 14.71 7.98 2.95
C PRO A 106 13.89 8.98 2.12
N ALA A 107 14.26 10.27 2.15
CA ALA A 107 13.60 11.31 1.37
C ALA A 107 13.83 11.14 -0.15
N GLY A 108 15.04 10.71 -0.55
CA GLY A 108 15.34 10.37 -1.94
C GLY A 108 14.52 9.18 -2.43
N ARG A 109 14.40 8.15 -1.60
CA ARG A 109 13.54 6.98 -1.90
C ARG A 109 12.07 7.37 -2.04
N GLU A 110 11.54 8.19 -1.13
CA GLU A 110 10.16 8.71 -1.23
C GLU A 110 9.96 9.51 -2.51
N PHE A 111 10.94 10.34 -2.89
CA PHE A 111 10.91 11.07 -4.15
C PHE A 111 10.91 10.13 -5.37
N ALA A 112 11.72 9.06 -5.35
CA ALA A 112 11.79 8.07 -6.43
C ALA A 112 10.48 7.27 -6.61
N ARG A 113 9.66 7.13 -5.55
CA ARG A 113 8.36 6.42 -5.61
C ARG A 113 7.27 7.19 -6.37
N LYS A 114 7.46 8.49 -6.64
CA LYS A 114 6.48 9.29 -7.37
C LYS A 114 6.32 8.74 -8.80
N CYS A 115 5.08 8.67 -9.29
CA CYS A 115 4.78 8.08 -10.59
C CYS A 115 5.62 8.69 -11.73
N ASP A 116 5.80 10.01 -11.73
CA ASP A 116 6.59 10.72 -12.76
C ASP A 116 8.10 10.42 -12.71
N ASN A 117 8.57 9.85 -11.59
CA ASN A 117 9.97 9.51 -11.35
C ASN A 117 10.26 8.01 -11.51
N LEU A 118 9.22 7.19 -11.73
CA LEU A 118 9.39 5.77 -12.02
C LEU A 118 9.94 5.61 -13.43
N ILE A 119 10.95 4.76 -13.57
CA ILE A 119 11.38 4.29 -14.87
C ILE A 119 10.39 3.20 -15.30
N ILE A 120 9.78 3.38 -16.47
CA ILE A 120 8.85 2.42 -17.06
C ILE A 120 9.45 1.93 -18.38
N ASP A 121 9.92 0.69 -18.40
CA ASP A 121 10.59 0.12 -19.59
C ASP A 121 10.20 -1.37 -19.73
N PRO A 122 9.47 -1.78 -20.77
CA PRO A 122 9.07 -3.18 -20.94
C PRO A 122 10.20 -4.09 -21.42
N GLU A 123 11.30 -3.54 -21.93
CA GLU A 123 12.40 -4.31 -22.52
C GLU A 123 13.59 -4.47 -21.57
N LYS A 124 13.63 -3.67 -20.50
CA LYS A 124 14.67 -3.76 -19.48
C LYS A 124 14.14 -4.45 -18.25
N THR A 125 15.02 -5.08 -17.51
CA THR A 125 14.78 -5.50 -16.13
C THR A 125 15.94 -4.92 -15.32
N PRO A 126 15.70 -4.31 -14.15
CA PRO A 126 16.78 -3.77 -13.34
C PRO A 126 17.68 -4.92 -12.92
N GLN A 127 18.99 -4.70 -12.96
CA GLN A 127 19.97 -5.66 -12.49
C GLN A 127 19.79 -5.94 -10.99
N ASP A 128 19.37 -4.93 -10.25
CA ASP A 128 18.97 -5.02 -8.85
C ASP A 128 17.45 -5.08 -8.74
N ILE A 129 16.92 -6.27 -8.47
CA ILE A 129 15.49 -6.53 -8.27
C ILE A 129 14.88 -5.73 -7.11
N THR A 130 15.70 -5.24 -6.17
CA THR A 130 15.21 -4.41 -5.05
C THR A 130 14.76 -3.03 -5.50
N LEU A 131 15.15 -2.60 -6.71
CA LEU A 131 14.69 -1.37 -7.34
C LEU A 131 13.32 -1.54 -8.01
N MET A 132 12.80 -2.77 -8.15
CA MET A 132 11.45 -2.96 -8.69
C MET A 132 10.41 -2.33 -7.75
N ARG A 133 9.51 -1.51 -8.29
CA ARG A 133 8.53 -0.79 -7.46
C ARG A 133 7.62 -1.74 -6.70
N GLY A 134 7.28 -2.89 -7.29
CA GLY A 134 6.50 -3.93 -6.60
C GLY A 134 7.21 -4.47 -5.36
N VAL A 135 8.52 -4.74 -5.45
CA VAL A 135 9.31 -5.22 -4.31
C VAL A 135 9.42 -4.15 -3.21
N ASP A 136 9.70 -2.91 -3.60
CA ASP A 136 9.76 -1.79 -2.66
C ASP A 136 8.40 -1.53 -1.98
N HIS A 137 7.29 -1.66 -2.71
CA HIS A 137 5.92 -1.56 -2.17
C HIS A 137 5.62 -2.68 -1.16
N LEU A 138 5.95 -3.93 -1.49
CA LEU A 138 5.77 -5.06 -0.56
C LEU A 138 6.54 -4.85 0.75
N ARG A 139 7.73 -4.23 0.68
CA ARG A 139 8.55 -3.89 1.85
C ARG A 139 8.00 -2.76 2.70
N GLU A 140 7.04 -1.98 2.22
CA GLU A 140 6.30 -1.01 3.07
C GLU A 140 5.45 -1.74 4.12
N PHE A 141 4.98 -2.95 3.79
CA PHE A 141 4.18 -3.80 4.71
C PHE A 141 5.04 -4.83 5.42
N PHE A 142 6.00 -5.42 4.71
CA PHE A 142 6.85 -6.52 5.17
C PHE A 142 8.32 -6.19 4.91
N PRO A 143 9.00 -5.45 5.81
CA PRO A 143 10.34 -4.88 5.56
C PRO A 143 11.39 -5.89 5.09
N ASP A 144 11.31 -7.12 5.59
CA ASP A 144 12.25 -8.21 5.29
C ASP A 144 11.86 -9.04 4.05
N PHE A 145 10.81 -8.64 3.32
CA PHE A 145 10.36 -9.36 2.13
C PHE A 145 11.46 -9.42 1.06
N MET A 146 11.86 -10.65 0.73
CA MET A 146 12.75 -10.97 -0.38
C MET A 146 11.98 -11.80 -1.40
N PRO A 147 11.83 -11.33 -2.65
CA PRO A 147 11.22 -12.12 -3.70
C PRO A 147 12.19 -13.24 -4.15
N THR A 148 11.61 -14.26 -4.76
CA THR A 148 12.29 -15.36 -5.44
C THR A 148 12.03 -15.30 -6.94
N ASP A 149 12.82 -16.01 -7.74
CA ASP A 149 12.58 -16.12 -9.19
C ASP A 149 11.18 -16.69 -9.50
N GLN A 150 10.69 -17.60 -8.66
CA GLN A 150 9.35 -18.16 -8.79
C GLN A 150 8.26 -17.11 -8.58
N ASP A 151 8.45 -16.18 -7.64
CA ASP A 151 7.49 -15.09 -7.39
C ASP A 151 7.32 -14.21 -8.65
N PHE A 152 8.40 -13.94 -9.38
CA PHE A 152 8.36 -13.17 -10.63
C PHE A 152 7.76 -13.96 -11.81
N ALA A 153 8.05 -15.26 -11.89
CA ALA A 153 7.47 -16.13 -12.90
C ALA A 153 5.94 -16.26 -12.74
N ALA A 154 5.47 -16.28 -11.49
CA ALA A 154 4.05 -16.37 -11.15
C ALA A 154 3.31 -15.02 -11.13
N ALA A 155 4.03 -13.90 -11.21
CA ALA A 155 3.45 -12.56 -11.19
C ALA A 155 2.48 -12.31 -12.37
N TYR A 156 1.37 -11.63 -12.10
CA TYR A 156 0.32 -11.32 -13.08
C TYR A 156 -0.42 -10.03 -12.73
N TRP A 157 -1.16 -9.46 -13.68
CA TRP A 157 -2.05 -8.32 -13.45
C TRP A 157 -3.42 -8.57 -14.06
N GLY A 158 -4.48 -8.38 -13.28
CA GLY A 158 -5.85 -8.67 -13.70
C GLY A 158 -6.24 -10.13 -13.48
N SER A 159 -6.92 -10.74 -14.44
CA SER A 159 -7.35 -12.13 -14.34
C SER A 159 -6.22 -13.07 -14.72
N LYS A 160 -5.97 -14.06 -13.86
CA LYS A 160 -5.03 -15.16 -14.09
C LYS A 160 -5.62 -16.22 -15.02
#